data_AF-A0A1I1WP66-F1
#
_entry.id   AF-A0A1I1WP66-F1
#
_cell.length_a   1.000
_cell.length_b   1.000
_cell.length_c   1.000
_cell.angle_alpha   90.00
_cell.angle_beta   90.00
_cell.angle_gamma   90.00
#
_symmetry.space_group_name_H-M   'P 1'
#
loop_
_entity.id
_entity.type
_entity.pdbx_description
1 polymer ?
#
loop_
_entity_poly.entity_id
_entity_poly.type
_entity_poly.pdbx_seq_one_letter_code
_entity_poly.pdbx_strand_id
1 'polypeptide(L)'
;MLKTLLKPFARVFEFQAKTHYRMERHSMALTAGIILAAGVGGFVEIAPLFTIDETVEDVADMRVYTPLEQAGRDIYIREGCYACHSQMIRTLRDEVERYGPYSLAVESKYDHPMLWGSKRTGPDLARVGDKYSDDWQVRHLINPRDLVPQSVMPQYAFLQETPLRTDDLPGRLKALSMVGVPYTDDMIANAADDALGQARPDSDRASGVLDRYGEATAVRTFDGQSDRLTEMDALVAYLQILGNLTDVAQNTQLMTEE
;
A
#
# COMPACT_ATOMS: atom_id res chain seq x y z
N MET A 1 -36.19 -19.31 -32.77
CA MET A 1 -34.79 -19.52 -32.33
C MET A 1 -34.64 -19.34 -30.81
N LEU A 2 -34.95 -18.16 -30.25
CA LEU A 2 -34.81 -17.88 -28.81
C LEU A 2 -35.65 -18.79 -27.89
N LYS A 3 -36.94 -19.03 -28.22
CA LYS A 3 -37.82 -19.93 -27.44
C LYS A 3 -37.33 -21.38 -27.39
N THR A 4 -36.68 -21.86 -28.45
CA THR A 4 -36.10 -23.20 -28.51
C THR A 4 -34.84 -23.30 -27.65
N LEU A 5 -34.06 -22.22 -27.63
CA LEU A 5 -32.81 -22.07 -26.86
C LEU A 5 -33.07 -21.97 -25.34
N LEU A 6 -34.17 -21.32 -24.94
CA LEU A 6 -34.55 -21.14 -23.53
C LEU A 6 -35.45 -22.27 -22.98
N LYS A 7 -35.95 -23.16 -23.84
CA LYS A 7 -36.81 -24.29 -23.47
C LYS A 7 -36.28 -25.16 -22.30
N PRO A 8 -34.98 -25.48 -22.20
CA PRO A 8 -34.45 -26.24 -21.06
C PRO A 8 -34.49 -25.45 -19.73
N PHE A 9 -34.53 -24.11 -19.79
CA PHE A 9 -34.57 -23.24 -18.61
C PHE A 9 -35.99 -22.80 -18.22
N ALA A 10 -37.00 -23.07 -19.06
CA ALA A 10 -38.37 -22.61 -18.84
C ALA A 10 -38.93 -23.02 -17.47
N ARG A 11 -38.64 -24.26 -17.02
CA ARG A 11 -39.05 -24.75 -15.69
C ARG A 11 -38.39 -23.97 -14.55
N VAL A 12 -37.13 -23.58 -14.72
CA VAL A 12 -36.38 -22.80 -13.73
C VAL A 12 -36.95 -21.39 -13.62
N PHE A 13 -37.22 -20.74 -14.75
CA PHE A 13 -37.82 -19.40 -14.76
C PHE A 13 -39.24 -19.37 -14.19
N GLU A 14 -40.09 -20.35 -14.53
CA GLU A 14 -41.43 -20.45 -13.95
C GLU A 14 -41.40 -20.68 -12.43
N PHE A 15 -40.46 -21.50 -11.95
CA PHE A 15 -40.25 -21.72 -10.53
C PHE A 15 -39.80 -20.44 -9.83
N GLN A 16 -38.80 -19.74 -10.39
CA GLN A 16 -38.28 -18.49 -9.84
C GLN A 16 -39.37 -17.42 -9.77
N ALA A 17 -40.15 -17.21 -10.83
CA ALA A 17 -41.24 -16.23 -10.86
C ALA A 17 -42.33 -16.54 -9.81
N LYS A 18 -42.77 -17.80 -9.68
CA LYS A 18 -43.78 -18.21 -8.69
C LYS A 18 -43.27 -18.10 -7.24
N THR A 19 -41.97 -18.29 -7.03
CA THR A 19 -41.35 -18.19 -5.71
C THR A 19 -41.14 -16.73 -5.32
N HIS A 20 -40.63 -15.91 -6.25
CA HIS A 20 -40.47 -14.46 -6.06
C HIS A 20 -41.80 -13.79 -5.72
N TYR A 21 -42.85 -14.04 -6.50
CA TYR A 21 -44.19 -13.50 -6.25
C TYR A 21 -44.78 -13.91 -4.88
N ARG A 22 -44.45 -15.10 -4.38
CA ARG A 22 -44.86 -15.55 -3.03
C ARG A 22 -44.05 -14.86 -1.93
N MET A 23 -42.77 -14.62 -2.16
CA MET A 23 -41.87 -13.92 -1.25
C MET A 23 -42.18 -12.43 -1.15
N GLU A 24 -42.60 -11.78 -2.23
CA GLU A 24 -43.01 -10.36 -2.23
C GLU A 24 -44.12 -10.06 -1.22
N ARG A 25 -44.99 -11.04 -0.93
CA ARG A 25 -46.08 -10.92 0.04
C ARG A 25 -45.61 -11.03 1.51
N HIS A 26 -44.35 -11.39 1.74
CA HIS A 26 -43.77 -11.60 3.07
C HIS A 26 -42.46 -10.81 3.19
N SER A 27 -42.51 -9.62 3.80
CA SER A 27 -41.36 -8.71 3.90
C SER A 27 -40.09 -9.38 4.43
N MET A 28 -40.19 -10.22 5.46
CA MET A 28 -39.04 -10.95 6.02
C MET A 28 -38.42 -11.95 5.04
N ALA A 29 -39.24 -12.65 4.25
CA ALA A 29 -38.77 -13.59 3.25
C ALA A 29 -38.06 -12.86 2.10
N LEU A 30 -38.61 -11.71 1.66
CA LEU A 30 -38.00 -10.87 0.65
C LEU A 30 -36.65 -10.30 1.13
N THR A 31 -36.58 -9.76 2.35
CA THR A 31 -35.33 -9.26 2.94
C THR A 31 -34.26 -10.34 3.02
N ALA A 32 -34.61 -11.55 3.51
CA ALA A 32 -33.67 -12.67 3.55
C ALA A 32 -33.18 -13.04 2.14
N GLY A 33 -34.09 -13.07 1.14
CA GLY A 33 -33.72 -13.30 -0.25
C GLY A 33 -32.75 -12.26 -0.82
N ILE A 34 -32.94 -10.99 -0.50
CA ILE A 34 -32.03 -9.90 -0.92
C ILE A 34 -30.65 -10.06 -0.28
N ILE A 35 -30.58 -10.33 1.03
CA ILE A 35 -29.30 -10.53 1.74
C ILE A 35 -28.53 -11.70 1.13
N LEU A 36 -29.21 -12.83 0.89
CA LEU A 36 -28.58 -14.00 0.28
C LEU A 36 -28.10 -13.68 -1.14
N ALA A 37 -28.93 -13.07 -1.98
CA ALA A 37 -28.57 -12.74 -3.36
C ALA A 37 -27.40 -11.74 -3.44
N ALA A 38 -27.42 -10.68 -2.61
CA ALA A 38 -26.36 -9.68 -2.56
C ALA A 38 -25.05 -10.25 -1.97
N GLY A 39 -25.13 -11.20 -1.03
CA GLY A 39 -23.97 -11.81 -0.39
C GLY A 39 -23.21 -12.80 -1.28
N VAL A 40 -23.81 -13.34 -2.35
CA VAL A 40 -23.17 -14.31 -3.24
C VAL A 40 -21.90 -13.75 -3.89
N GLY A 41 -21.93 -12.49 -4.37
CA GLY A 41 -20.76 -11.86 -5.00
C GLY A 41 -19.58 -11.75 -4.04
N GLY A 42 -19.81 -11.19 -2.85
CA GLY A 42 -18.79 -11.11 -1.80
C GLY A 42 -18.25 -12.48 -1.37
N PHE A 43 -19.13 -13.48 -1.24
CA PHE A 43 -18.69 -14.83 -0.90
C PHE A 43 -17.80 -15.46 -1.99
N VAL A 44 -18.15 -15.30 -3.26
CA VAL A 44 -17.40 -15.90 -4.38
C VAL A 44 -16.10 -15.14 -4.69
N GLU A 45 -16.08 -13.82 -4.54
CA GLU A 45 -14.92 -12.99 -4.91
C GLU A 45 -13.94 -12.79 -3.75
N ILE A 46 -14.42 -12.60 -2.51
CA ILE A 46 -13.58 -12.24 -1.36
C ILE A 46 -13.14 -13.48 -0.56
N ALA A 47 -14.06 -14.41 -0.28
CA ALA A 47 -13.74 -15.53 0.62
C ALA A 47 -12.59 -16.43 0.12
N PRO A 48 -12.49 -16.76 -1.19
CA PRO A 48 -11.38 -17.58 -1.69
C PRO A 48 -10.01 -16.92 -1.54
N LEU A 49 -9.94 -15.58 -1.56
CA LEU A 49 -8.68 -14.85 -1.39
C LEU A 49 -8.05 -15.05 -0.01
N PHE A 50 -8.84 -15.45 1.01
CA PHE A 50 -8.33 -15.79 2.34
C PHE A 50 -7.88 -17.26 2.48
N THR A 51 -8.17 -18.11 1.50
CA THR A 51 -7.97 -19.57 1.60
C THR A 51 -7.03 -20.14 0.53
N ILE A 52 -6.78 -19.40 -0.55
CA ILE A 52 -5.91 -19.83 -1.63
C ILE A 52 -4.53 -19.20 -1.39
N ASP A 53 -3.60 -20.02 -0.89
CA ASP A 53 -2.23 -19.60 -0.56
C ASP A 53 -1.48 -19.03 -1.77
N GLU A 54 -1.85 -19.44 -2.98
CA GLU A 54 -1.26 -18.98 -4.25
C GLU A 54 -1.66 -17.53 -4.63
N THR A 55 -2.57 -16.89 -3.90
CA THR A 55 -2.99 -15.52 -4.21
C THR A 55 -1.96 -14.47 -3.80
N VAL A 56 -1.13 -14.78 -2.80
CA VAL A 56 -0.01 -13.96 -2.34
C VAL A 56 1.18 -14.88 -2.14
N GLU A 57 2.13 -14.85 -3.08
CA GLU A 57 3.39 -15.59 -2.94
C GLU A 57 4.13 -15.18 -1.67
N ASP A 58 4.73 -16.15 -0.98
CA ASP A 58 5.59 -15.86 0.16
C ASP A 58 7.04 -15.71 -0.34
N VAL A 59 7.61 -14.52 -0.15
CA VAL A 59 9.00 -14.24 -0.52
C VAL A 59 9.83 -14.05 0.74
N ALA A 60 10.93 -14.80 0.83
CA ALA A 60 11.73 -14.90 2.04
C ALA A 60 12.41 -13.58 2.45
N ASP A 61 12.59 -12.67 1.49
CA ASP A 61 13.24 -11.36 1.64
C ASP A 61 12.24 -10.21 1.89
N MET A 62 10.93 -10.47 1.99
CA MET A 62 9.95 -9.40 2.23
C MET A 62 10.14 -8.77 3.60
N ARG A 63 10.69 -7.56 3.64
CA ARG A 63 10.84 -6.82 4.89
C ARG A 63 9.55 -6.11 5.30
N VAL A 64 9.43 -5.83 6.60
CA VAL A 64 8.41 -4.90 7.12
C VAL A 64 8.87 -3.46 6.96
N TYR A 65 7.93 -2.51 6.93
CA TYR A 65 8.26 -1.09 7.04
C TYR A 65 8.90 -0.79 8.40
N THR A 66 9.89 0.09 8.42
CA THR A 66 10.37 0.66 9.68
C THR A 66 9.30 1.58 10.28
N PRO A 67 9.42 2.00 11.55
CA PRO A 67 8.43 2.90 12.15
C PRO A 67 8.40 4.28 11.47
N LEU A 68 9.53 4.78 10.96
CA LEU A 68 9.59 6.04 10.22
C LEU A 68 8.89 5.93 8.87
N GLU A 69 9.15 4.85 8.12
CA GLU A 69 8.50 4.57 6.84
C GLU A 69 7.00 4.37 7.01
N GLN A 70 6.58 3.63 8.06
CA GLN A 70 5.17 3.44 8.37
C GLN A 70 4.49 4.77 8.74
N ALA A 71 5.17 5.64 9.51
CA ALA A 71 4.64 6.97 9.79
C ALA A 71 4.53 7.83 8.52
N GLY A 72 5.51 7.73 7.62
CA GLY A 72 5.49 8.37 6.31
C GLY A 72 4.34 7.91 5.42
N ARG A 73 4.05 6.61 5.46
CA ARG A 73 2.89 6.00 4.80
C ARG A 73 1.58 6.54 5.36
N ASP A 74 1.48 6.69 6.68
CA ASP A 74 0.30 7.26 7.33
C ASP A 74 0.12 8.75 6.95
N ILE A 75 1.21 9.50 6.80
CA ILE A 75 1.21 10.89 6.28
C ILE A 75 0.78 10.90 4.81
N TYR A 76 1.30 10.02 3.96
CA TYR A 76 0.89 9.87 2.56
C TYR A 76 -0.63 9.65 2.42
N ILE A 77 -1.21 8.86 3.33
CA ILE A 77 -2.67 8.66 3.43
C ILE A 77 -3.37 9.93 3.89
N ARG A 78 -2.89 10.56 4.97
CA ARG A 78 -3.47 11.79 5.55
C ARG A 78 -3.54 12.93 4.52
N GLU A 79 -2.48 13.08 3.73
CA GLU A 79 -2.38 14.11 2.69
C GLU A 79 -3.12 13.76 1.39
N GLY A 80 -3.69 12.56 1.29
CA GLY A 80 -4.49 12.16 0.13
C GLY A 80 -3.66 11.95 -1.14
N CYS A 81 -2.36 11.67 -1.03
CA CYS A 81 -1.47 11.46 -2.17
C CYS A 81 -2.00 10.35 -3.10
N TYR A 82 -2.63 9.32 -2.53
CA TYR A 82 -3.27 8.21 -3.23
C TYR A 82 -4.39 8.63 -4.21
N ALA A 83 -4.96 9.83 -4.04
CA ALA A 83 -6.00 10.35 -4.95
C ALA A 83 -5.42 10.79 -6.30
N CYS A 84 -4.10 11.04 -6.36
CA CYS A 84 -3.38 11.50 -7.54
C CYS A 84 -2.35 10.49 -8.05
N HIS A 85 -1.79 9.67 -7.15
CA HIS A 85 -0.71 8.74 -7.42
C HIS A 85 -1.16 7.31 -7.12
N SER A 86 -0.94 6.42 -8.09
CA SER A 86 -1.11 4.98 -7.89
C SER A 86 0.19 4.34 -7.39
N GLN A 87 0.07 3.15 -6.82
CA GLN A 87 1.17 2.29 -6.44
C GLN A 87 0.88 0.86 -6.91
N MET A 88 0.62 0.72 -8.22
CA MET A 88 0.33 -0.57 -8.85
C MET A 88 0.64 -0.45 -10.34
N ILE A 89 1.78 -1.00 -10.75
CA ILE A 89 2.22 -1.02 -12.14
C ILE A 89 1.59 -2.23 -12.82
N ARG A 90 0.90 -2.00 -13.94
CA ARG A 90 0.23 -3.04 -14.71
C ARG A 90 1.23 -3.79 -15.59
N THR A 91 0.87 -4.99 -16.02
CA THR A 91 1.68 -5.88 -16.88
C THR A 91 1.83 -5.41 -18.34
N LEU A 92 1.39 -4.19 -18.66
CA LEU A 92 1.50 -3.65 -20.01
C LEU A 92 2.94 -3.16 -20.24
N ARG A 93 3.48 -3.44 -21.44
CA ARG A 93 4.84 -3.08 -21.81
C ARG A 93 5.14 -1.58 -21.64
N ASP A 94 4.19 -0.72 -21.99
CA ASP A 94 4.34 0.74 -21.87
C ASP A 94 4.40 1.23 -20.42
N GLU A 95 3.79 0.49 -19.48
CA GLU A 95 3.92 0.76 -18.06
C GLU A 95 5.25 0.29 -17.53
N VAL A 96 5.68 -0.91 -17.94
CA VAL A 96 6.95 -1.47 -17.50
C VAL A 96 8.12 -0.60 -17.96
N GLU A 97 8.12 -0.16 -19.22
CA GLU A 97 9.16 0.75 -19.75
C GLU A 97 9.17 2.12 -19.04
N ARG A 98 8.02 2.58 -18.52
CA ARG A 98 7.90 3.89 -17.86
C ARG A 98 8.24 3.86 -16.38
N TYR A 99 7.77 2.84 -15.67
CA TYR A 99 7.78 2.79 -14.22
C TYR A 99 8.73 1.72 -13.67
N GLY A 100 9.08 0.70 -14.45
CA GLY A 100 9.86 -0.46 -14.00
C GLY A 100 8.99 -1.72 -13.90
N PRO A 101 9.49 -2.79 -13.25
CA PRO A 101 8.79 -4.07 -13.17
C PRO A 101 7.36 -3.92 -12.67
N TYR A 102 6.44 -4.69 -13.27
CA TYR A 102 5.04 -4.71 -12.85
C TYR A 102 4.91 -5.14 -11.39
N SER A 103 3.87 -4.65 -10.72
CA SER A 103 3.66 -4.91 -9.30
C SER A 103 3.18 -6.33 -9.06
N LEU A 104 3.70 -6.96 -8.02
CA LEU A 104 3.31 -8.29 -7.56
C LEU A 104 2.46 -8.19 -6.28
N ALA A 105 1.55 -9.15 -6.09
CA ALA A 105 0.63 -9.14 -4.95
C ALA A 105 1.37 -9.14 -3.59
N VAL A 106 2.51 -9.81 -3.51
CA VAL A 106 3.35 -9.91 -2.30
C VAL A 106 3.86 -8.56 -1.81
N GLU A 107 4.06 -7.59 -2.69
CA GLU A 107 4.64 -6.28 -2.34
C GLU A 107 3.67 -5.43 -1.51
N SER A 108 2.37 -5.71 -1.61
CA SER A 108 1.33 -5.09 -0.78
C SER A 108 0.85 -5.99 0.37
N LYS A 109 1.55 -7.09 0.67
CA LYS A 109 1.16 -8.04 1.74
C LYS A 109 1.01 -7.37 3.10
N TYR A 110 1.85 -6.37 3.39
CA TYR A 110 1.82 -5.63 4.66
C TYR A 110 1.09 -4.29 4.58
N ASP A 111 0.43 -4.00 3.46
CA ASP A 111 -0.28 -2.73 3.28
C ASP A 111 -1.67 -2.73 3.91
N HIS A 112 -1.80 -2.09 5.06
CA HIS A 112 -3.08 -1.84 5.71
C HIS A 112 -3.40 -0.34 5.79
N PRO A 113 -4.35 0.20 5.00
CA PRO A 113 -5.02 -0.41 3.84
C PRO A 113 -4.14 -0.34 2.57
N MET A 114 -4.46 -1.11 1.52
CA MET A 114 -3.75 -1.04 0.23
C MET A 114 -3.78 0.36 -0.41
N LEU A 115 -2.69 0.73 -1.11
CA LEU A 115 -2.50 2.03 -1.77
C LEU A 115 -2.32 1.95 -3.29
N TRP A 116 -2.89 0.92 -3.92
CA TRP A 116 -2.77 0.66 -5.37
C TRP A 116 -3.20 1.83 -6.25
N GLY A 117 -4.12 2.66 -5.74
CA GLY A 117 -4.65 3.84 -6.41
C GLY A 117 -5.72 3.52 -7.44
N SER A 118 -6.54 4.51 -7.76
CA SER A 118 -7.64 4.39 -8.73
C SER A 118 -7.59 5.47 -9.83
N LYS A 119 -6.59 6.36 -9.75
CA LYS A 119 -6.41 7.50 -10.66
C LYS A 119 -4.93 7.86 -10.73
N ARG A 120 -4.50 8.36 -11.89
CA ARG A 120 -3.15 8.91 -12.13
C ARG A 120 -3.27 10.34 -12.64
N THR A 121 -3.28 11.30 -11.71
CA THR A 121 -3.06 12.72 -12.03
C THR A 121 -1.55 13.02 -12.00
N GLY A 122 -0.84 12.41 -11.04
CA GLY A 122 0.61 12.27 -11.08
C GLY A 122 1.04 10.87 -11.56
N PRO A 123 2.34 10.63 -11.71
CA PRO A 123 2.90 9.32 -12.09
C PRO A 123 2.62 8.24 -11.02
N ASP A 124 2.72 6.97 -11.42
CA ASP A 124 2.76 5.84 -10.48
C ASP A 124 4.04 5.92 -9.61
N LEU A 125 3.94 5.55 -8.34
CA LEU A 125 5.01 5.63 -7.35
C LEU A 125 5.51 4.26 -6.84
N ALA A 126 4.99 3.13 -7.33
CA ALA A 126 5.36 1.79 -6.82
C ALA A 126 6.86 1.45 -6.93
N ARG A 127 7.61 2.22 -7.73
CA ARG A 127 9.05 2.04 -8.00
C ARG A 127 9.79 3.39 -7.96
N VAL A 128 9.37 4.29 -7.08
CA VAL A 128 10.04 5.59 -6.94
C VAL A 128 11.25 5.53 -6.02
N GLY A 129 11.40 4.45 -5.24
CA GLY A 129 12.55 4.23 -4.36
C GLY A 129 13.87 4.35 -5.10
N ASP A 130 14.77 5.18 -4.55
CA ASP A 130 16.10 5.52 -5.08
C ASP A 130 16.14 6.12 -6.50
N LYS A 131 14.98 6.36 -7.14
CA LYS A 131 14.91 7.00 -8.47
C LYS A 131 15.26 8.49 -8.41
N TYR A 132 14.98 9.13 -7.28
CA TYR A 132 15.29 10.53 -7.00
C TYR A 132 16.00 10.64 -5.65
N SER A 133 16.91 11.60 -5.51
CA SER A 133 17.56 11.86 -4.22
C SER A 133 16.57 12.38 -3.18
N ASP A 134 16.91 12.22 -1.90
CA ASP A 134 16.12 12.77 -0.79
C ASP A 134 15.95 14.29 -0.94
N ASP A 135 17.01 15.03 -1.30
CA ASP A 135 16.93 16.48 -1.60
C ASP A 135 15.93 16.79 -2.72
N TRP A 136 15.91 15.98 -3.79
CA TRP A 136 14.93 16.15 -4.86
C TRP A 136 13.51 15.95 -4.34
N GLN A 137 13.27 14.91 -3.53
CA GLN A 137 11.95 14.63 -2.95
C GLN A 137 11.50 15.78 -2.04
N VAL A 138 12.37 16.26 -1.16
CA VAL A 138 12.11 17.39 -0.25
C VAL A 138 11.76 18.64 -1.06
N ARG A 139 12.59 19.02 -2.03
CA ARG A 139 12.36 20.21 -2.86
C ARG A 139 11.09 20.08 -3.70
N HIS A 140 10.83 18.90 -4.25
CA HIS A 140 9.60 18.61 -4.98
C HIS A 140 8.37 18.75 -4.07
N LEU A 141 8.40 18.21 -2.85
CA LEU A 141 7.28 18.31 -1.90
C LEU A 141 7.06 19.74 -1.40
N ILE A 142 8.13 20.51 -1.16
CA ILE A 142 8.03 21.93 -0.78
C ILE A 142 7.33 22.72 -1.87
N ASN A 143 7.82 22.62 -3.12
CA ASN A 143 7.23 23.29 -4.25
C ASN A 143 7.45 22.51 -5.56
N PRO A 144 6.46 21.70 -5.99
CA PRO A 144 6.61 20.87 -7.18
C PRO A 144 6.94 21.66 -8.45
N ARG A 145 6.48 22.91 -8.52
CA ARG A 145 6.65 23.78 -9.70
C ARG A 145 8.06 24.35 -9.86
N ASP A 146 8.90 24.27 -8.83
CA ASP A 146 10.30 24.70 -8.93
C ASP A 146 11.16 23.68 -9.69
N LEU A 147 10.77 22.40 -9.64
CA LEU A 147 11.46 21.32 -10.36
C LEU A 147 10.71 20.90 -11.63
N VAL A 148 9.38 20.95 -11.60
CA VAL A 148 8.50 20.56 -12.70
C VAL A 148 7.50 21.69 -12.92
N PRO A 149 7.79 22.70 -13.77
CA PRO A 149 6.98 23.92 -13.90
C PRO A 149 5.49 23.68 -14.23
N GLN A 150 5.20 22.61 -14.97
CA GLN A 150 3.85 22.18 -15.33
C GLN A 150 3.15 21.32 -14.28
N SER A 151 3.77 21.10 -13.10
CA SER A 151 3.18 20.26 -12.06
C SER A 151 1.89 20.86 -11.51
N VAL A 152 0.87 20.01 -11.41
CA VAL A 152 -0.41 20.32 -10.77
C VAL A 152 -0.46 19.84 -9.32
N MET A 153 0.62 19.24 -8.82
CA MET A 153 0.71 18.76 -7.44
C MET A 153 0.66 19.94 -6.45
N PRO A 154 -0.08 19.83 -5.33
CA PRO A 154 -0.06 20.81 -4.25
C PRO A 154 1.31 20.94 -3.58
N GLN A 155 1.52 22.05 -2.87
CA GLN A 155 2.71 22.26 -2.04
C GLN A 155 2.50 21.66 -0.64
N TYR A 156 3.53 21.01 -0.11
CA TYR A 156 3.55 20.36 1.19
C TYR A 156 4.72 20.86 2.06
N ALA A 157 5.13 22.12 1.88
CA ALA A 157 6.25 22.73 2.63
C ALA A 157 6.08 22.65 4.17
N PHE A 158 4.84 22.65 4.68
CA PHE A 158 4.56 22.55 6.10
C PHE A 158 5.06 21.24 6.75
N LEU A 159 5.25 20.16 5.98
CA LEU A 159 5.79 18.90 6.50
C LEU A 159 7.21 19.07 7.04
N GLN A 160 7.96 20.03 6.50
CA GLN A 160 9.32 20.34 6.95
C GLN A 160 9.34 21.11 8.29
N GLU A 161 8.23 21.76 8.65
CA GLU A 161 8.11 22.51 9.91
C GLU A 161 7.42 21.69 11.00
N THR A 162 6.70 20.64 10.62
CA THR A 162 5.86 19.83 11.52
C THR A 162 6.68 18.72 12.16
N PRO A 163 6.83 18.69 13.50
CA PRO A 163 7.53 17.60 14.18
C PRO A 163 6.78 16.28 14.03
N LEU A 164 7.50 15.19 13.80
CA LEU A 164 6.91 13.86 13.79
C LEU A 164 6.50 13.46 15.21
N ARG A 165 5.26 13.02 15.36
CA ARG A 165 4.78 12.44 16.61
C ARG A 165 5.25 10.98 16.72
N THR A 166 6.06 10.67 17.73
CA THR A 166 6.69 9.35 17.89
C THR A 166 6.13 8.52 19.05
N ASP A 167 5.39 9.12 19.97
CA ASP A 167 4.87 8.47 21.18
C ASP A 167 3.78 7.42 20.90
N ASP A 168 3.10 7.52 19.75
CA ASP A 168 2.06 6.57 19.33
C ASP A 168 2.58 5.46 18.39
N LEU A 169 3.84 5.51 17.94
CA LEU A 169 4.42 4.51 17.02
C LEU A 169 4.37 3.08 17.56
N PRO A 170 4.69 2.80 18.85
CA PRO A 170 4.55 1.45 19.41
C PRO A 170 3.10 0.92 19.29
N GLY A 171 2.11 1.79 19.55
CA GLY A 171 0.69 1.42 19.45
C GLY A 171 0.27 1.09 18.00
N ARG A 172 0.79 1.86 17.03
CA ARG A 172 0.56 1.62 15.59
C ARG A 172 1.15 0.30 15.13
N LEU A 173 2.41 0.02 15.46
CA LEU A 173 3.05 -1.25 15.12
C LEU A 173 2.35 -2.43 15.80
N LYS A 174 1.89 -2.27 17.05
CA LYS A 174 1.11 -3.31 17.72
C LYS A 174 -0.21 -3.60 16.99
N ALA A 175 -0.90 -2.56 16.51
CA ALA A 175 -2.12 -2.73 15.73
C ALA A 175 -1.86 -3.47 14.40
N LEU A 176 -0.77 -3.15 13.70
CA LEU A 176 -0.35 -3.86 12.48
C LEU A 176 0.02 -5.32 12.77
N SER A 177 0.70 -5.57 13.89
CA SER A 177 1.00 -6.92 14.36
C SER A 177 -0.26 -7.76 14.60
N MET A 178 -1.32 -7.15 15.14
CA MET A 178 -2.61 -7.83 15.35
C MET A 178 -3.31 -8.24 14.05
N VAL A 179 -3.01 -7.58 12.92
CA VAL A 179 -3.58 -7.93 11.60
C VAL A 179 -2.63 -8.76 10.74
N GLY A 180 -1.50 -9.22 11.30
CA GLY A 180 -0.62 -10.21 10.67
C GLY A 180 0.71 -9.68 10.15
N VAL A 181 1.03 -8.39 10.32
CA VAL A 181 2.37 -7.87 9.98
C VAL A 181 3.39 -8.38 11.00
N PRO A 182 4.52 -9.01 10.61
CA PRO A 182 5.38 -9.74 11.55
C PRO A 182 6.34 -8.83 12.35
N TYR A 183 5.83 -7.76 12.96
CA TYR A 183 6.60 -6.97 13.93
C TYR A 183 6.87 -7.76 15.20
N THR A 184 8.13 -7.78 15.65
CA THR A 184 8.53 -8.38 16.93
C THR A 184 8.21 -7.46 18.11
N ASP A 185 8.14 -8.01 19.32
CA ASP A 185 7.97 -7.19 20.52
C ASP A 185 9.15 -6.21 20.72
N ASP A 186 10.35 -6.55 20.25
CA ASP A 186 11.52 -5.66 20.28
C ASP A 186 11.35 -4.47 19.31
N MET A 187 10.88 -4.72 18.08
CA MET A 187 10.53 -3.65 17.13
C MET A 187 9.45 -2.71 17.70
N ILE A 188 8.44 -3.27 18.36
CA ILE A 188 7.36 -2.48 18.95
C ILE A 188 7.86 -1.63 20.12
N ALA A 189 8.68 -2.22 21.00
CA ALA A 189 9.23 -1.52 22.16
C ALA A 189 10.18 -0.38 21.77
N ASN A 190 10.94 -0.53 20.68
CA ASN A 190 11.92 0.45 20.21
C ASN A 190 11.38 1.38 19.11
N ALA A 191 10.10 1.29 18.73
CA ALA A 191 9.57 1.98 17.54
C ALA A 191 9.86 3.49 17.49
N ALA A 192 9.79 4.19 18.63
CA ALA A 192 10.09 5.61 18.71
C ALA A 192 11.60 5.91 18.56
N ASP A 193 12.45 5.09 19.18
CA ASP A 193 13.90 5.21 19.07
C ASP A 193 14.38 4.83 17.67
N ASP A 194 13.74 3.87 17.02
CA ASP A 194 14.04 3.44 15.65
C ASP A 194 13.67 4.51 14.63
N ALA A 195 12.52 5.17 14.79
CA ALA A 195 12.15 6.28 13.93
C ALA A 195 13.18 7.43 14.00
N LEU A 196 13.64 7.75 15.22
CA LEU A 196 14.68 8.75 15.44
C LEU A 196 16.04 8.28 14.90
N GLY A 197 16.42 7.02 15.15
CA GLY A 197 17.69 6.44 14.73
C GLY A 197 17.81 6.39 13.21
N GLN A 198 16.72 6.06 12.51
CA GLN A 198 16.73 5.95 11.05
C GLN A 198 16.98 7.30 10.37
N ALA A 199 16.42 8.39 10.90
CA ALA A 199 16.65 9.73 10.38
C ALA A 199 17.97 10.37 10.86
N ARG A 200 18.69 9.73 11.80
CA ARG A 200 19.85 10.30 12.48
C ARG A 200 21.01 9.30 12.48
N PRO A 201 21.75 9.20 11.36
CA PRO A 201 22.82 8.21 11.20
C PRO A 201 23.94 8.36 12.24
N ASP A 202 24.18 9.57 12.73
CA ASP A 202 25.23 9.85 13.74
C ASP A 202 24.77 9.58 15.18
N SER A 203 23.54 9.09 15.39
CA SER A 203 23.01 8.82 16.73
C SER A 203 23.34 7.41 17.19
N ASP A 204 23.49 7.23 18.51
CA ASP A 204 23.69 5.91 19.13
C ASP A 204 22.52 4.93 18.88
N ARG A 205 21.38 5.43 18.36
CA ARG A 205 20.17 4.66 18.03
C ARG A 205 20.20 4.05 16.62
N ALA A 206 21.05 4.55 15.73
CA ALA A 206 21.10 4.13 14.32
C ALA A 206 21.41 2.63 14.17
N SER A 207 22.30 2.09 15.00
CA SER A 207 22.69 0.68 14.99
C SER A 207 21.52 -0.26 15.27
N GLY A 208 20.69 0.08 16.26
CA GLY A 208 19.51 -0.72 16.62
C GLY A 208 18.48 -0.84 15.48
N VAL A 209 18.41 0.16 14.60
CA VAL A 209 17.56 0.09 13.40
C VAL A 209 18.03 -1.01 12.46
N LEU A 210 19.34 -1.07 12.19
CA LEU A 210 19.91 -2.09 11.31
C LEU A 210 19.79 -3.50 11.92
N ASP A 211 19.98 -3.62 13.23
CA ASP A 211 19.81 -4.90 13.93
C ASP A 211 18.38 -5.45 13.81
N ARG A 212 17.37 -4.58 13.88
CA ARG A 212 15.96 -4.96 13.82
C ARG A 212 15.42 -5.11 12.41
N TYR A 213 15.75 -4.19 11.51
CA TYR A 213 15.14 -4.09 10.17
C TYR A 213 16.07 -4.53 9.03
N GLY A 214 17.32 -4.86 9.35
CA GLY A 214 18.32 -5.38 8.42
C GLY A 214 19.20 -4.29 7.79
N GLU A 215 20.37 -4.70 7.32
CA GLU A 215 21.42 -3.85 6.74
C GLU A 215 21.00 -3.08 5.48
N ALA A 216 19.96 -3.54 4.78
CA ALA A 216 19.41 -2.85 3.63
C ALA A 216 18.57 -1.60 4.01
N THR A 217 18.28 -1.41 5.30
CA THR A 217 17.49 -0.29 5.78
C THR A 217 18.25 1.02 5.60
N ALA A 218 17.64 1.97 4.88
CA ALA A 218 18.20 3.29 4.72
C ALA A 218 18.22 4.04 6.05
N VAL A 219 19.41 4.37 6.55
CA VAL A 219 19.64 5.21 7.72
C VAL A 219 20.41 6.45 7.30
N ARG A 220 19.73 7.60 7.26
CA ARG A 220 20.26 8.89 6.77
C ARG A 220 19.33 10.04 7.12
N THR A 221 19.82 11.27 7.01
CA THR A 221 18.99 12.47 7.16
C THR A 221 18.15 12.68 5.90
N PHE A 222 16.85 12.42 5.96
CA PHE A 222 15.97 12.42 4.78
C PHE A 222 15.51 13.83 4.38
N ASP A 223 15.27 14.73 5.33
CA ASP A 223 14.81 16.10 5.03
C ASP A 223 15.94 17.16 4.98
N GLY A 224 17.17 16.74 5.22
CA GLY A 224 18.36 17.59 5.31
C GLY A 224 18.56 18.32 6.65
N GLN A 225 17.72 18.09 7.66
CA GLN A 225 17.76 18.71 8.99
C GLN A 225 17.99 17.66 10.09
N SER A 226 19.18 17.63 10.67
CA SER A 226 19.53 16.63 11.70
C SER A 226 19.09 17.01 13.13
N ASP A 227 18.64 18.26 13.35
CA ASP A 227 18.30 18.80 14.67
C ASP A 227 16.93 18.32 15.18
N ARG A 228 15.99 18.05 14.27
CA ARG A 228 14.62 17.60 14.57
C ARG A 228 14.27 16.33 13.79
N LEU A 229 13.09 15.79 14.04
CA LEU A 229 12.52 14.71 13.26
C LEU A 229 11.18 15.24 12.75
N THR A 230 11.01 15.29 11.44
CA THR A 230 9.85 15.95 10.83
C THR A 230 8.94 14.97 10.12
N GLU A 231 7.74 15.42 9.79
CA GLU A 231 6.85 14.68 8.90
C GLU A 231 7.43 14.57 7.48
N MET A 232 8.30 15.51 7.07
CA MET A 232 9.04 15.42 5.82
C MET A 232 10.02 14.24 5.83
N ASP A 233 10.76 14.03 6.91
CA ASP A 233 11.65 12.86 7.04
C ASP A 233 10.87 11.55 6.84
N ALA A 234 9.75 11.44 7.54
CA ALA A 234 8.90 10.25 7.48
C ALA A 234 8.38 10.01 6.06
N LEU A 235 7.80 11.03 5.42
CA LEU A 235 7.24 10.90 4.07
C LEU A 235 8.33 10.56 3.04
N VAL A 236 9.52 11.18 3.13
CA VAL A 236 10.62 10.87 2.22
C VAL A 236 11.14 9.45 2.47
N ALA A 237 11.30 9.02 3.72
CA ALA A 237 11.69 7.64 4.05
C ALA A 237 10.70 6.62 3.43
N TYR A 238 9.39 6.88 3.54
CA TYR A 238 8.36 6.06 2.89
C TYR A 238 8.50 6.03 1.37
N LEU A 239 8.67 7.18 0.72
CA LEU A 239 8.83 7.24 -0.74
C LEU A 239 10.08 6.48 -1.20
N GLN A 240 11.16 6.54 -0.43
CA GLN A 240 12.43 5.87 -0.77
C GLN A 240 12.37 4.35 -0.66
N ILE A 241 11.44 3.80 0.13
CA ILE A 241 11.25 2.34 0.21
C ILE A 241 10.29 1.79 -0.86
N LEU A 242 9.56 2.63 -1.60
CA LEU A 242 8.60 2.14 -2.58
C LEU A 242 9.28 1.38 -3.73
N GLY A 243 9.08 0.05 -3.72
CA GLY A 243 9.64 -0.90 -4.68
C GLY A 243 10.90 -1.63 -4.21
N ASN A 244 11.35 -1.38 -2.98
CA ASN A 244 12.59 -1.93 -2.42
C ASN A 244 12.35 -2.73 -1.12
N LEU A 245 11.12 -3.19 -0.85
CA LEU A 245 10.82 -4.10 0.28
C LEU A 245 11.26 -5.54 0.01
N THR A 246 11.44 -5.88 -1.25
CA THR A 246 11.88 -7.17 -1.79
C THR A 246 12.40 -6.93 -3.20
N ASP A 247 13.30 -7.79 -3.67
CA ASP A 247 13.84 -7.73 -5.04
C ASP A 247 13.08 -8.64 -6.03
N VAL A 248 11.97 -9.25 -5.60
CA VAL A 248 11.25 -10.26 -6.39
C VAL A 248 10.80 -9.72 -7.75
N ALA A 249 10.27 -8.50 -7.83
CA ALA A 249 9.76 -7.95 -9.08
C ALA A 249 10.86 -7.70 -10.11
N GLN A 250 12.02 -7.23 -9.67
CA GLN A 250 13.23 -7.03 -10.46
C GLN A 250 13.71 -8.39 -11.00
N ASN A 251 13.77 -9.40 -10.13
CA ASN A 251 14.21 -10.75 -10.49
C ASN A 251 13.25 -11.43 -11.48
N THR A 252 11.94 -11.31 -11.27
CA THR A 252 10.92 -11.87 -12.18
C THR A 252 11.04 -11.26 -13.58
N GLN A 253 11.27 -9.95 -13.70
CA GLN A 253 11.40 -9.31 -15.00
C GLN A 253 12.65 -9.79 -15.75
N LEU A 254 13.80 -9.90 -15.07
CA LEU A 254 15.04 -10.39 -15.68
C LEU A 254 14.85 -11.80 -16.25
N MET A 255 14.14 -12.68 -15.53
CA MET A 255 13.84 -14.04 -16.01
C MET A 255 12.91 -14.08 -17.23
N THR A 256 12.07 -13.07 -17.44
CA THR A 256 11.18 -12.99 -18.62
C THR A 256 11.84 -12.37 -19.85
N GLU A 257 12.99 -11.72 -19.69
CA GLU A 257 13.75 -11.10 -20.78
C GLU A 257 14.83 -12.02 -21.39
N GLU A 258 15.19 -13.11 -20.71
CA GLU A 258 16.00 -14.23 -21.23
C GLU A 258 15.18 -15.25 -22.05
#